data_AF-A0A932T0E2-F1
#
_entry.id   AF-A0A932T0E2-F1
#
_cell.length_a   1.000
_cell.length_b   1.000
_cell.length_c   1.000
_cell.angle_alpha   90.00
_cell.angle_beta   90.00
_cell.angle_gamma   90.00
#
_symmetry.space_group_name_H-M   'P 1'
#
loop_
_entity.id
_entity.type
_entity.pdbx_description
1 polymer ?
#
loop_
_entity_poly.entity_id
_entity_poly.type
_entity_poly.pdbx_seq_one_letter_code
_entity_poly.pdbx_strand_id
1 'polypeptide(L)'
;MSRLSMVVLFLGVACLAGCPKVDPKPAADNSGKGIIGKTTQDIGEFDAGKANQVVSDQKINASDPVTAPLSAYGPMVESIAKTRIVSEIGAFNAIEGRYPTYEEFMEKIIKANNIQLPVLPYKGRYMYDVEKHELVIVRDIEHAAKSKE
;
A
#
# COMPACT_ATOMS: atom_id res chain seq x y z
N MET A 1 -13.94 -35.77 54.92
CA MET A 1 -13.23 -34.55 54.44
C MET A 1 -13.94 -34.12 53.16
N SER A 2 -15.07 -33.42 53.19
CA SER A 2 -15.35 -32.01 53.53
C SER A 2 -14.62 -30.99 52.65
N ARG A 3 -15.45 -30.16 51.99
CA ARG A 3 -15.24 -28.85 51.31
C ARG A 3 -14.85 -28.93 49.83
N LEU A 4 -15.76 -28.64 48.87
CA LEU A 4 -16.48 -27.39 48.56
C LEU A 4 -15.50 -26.25 48.15
N SER A 5 -15.37 -26.04 46.84
CA SER A 5 -14.94 -24.76 46.23
C SER A 5 -15.85 -24.58 45.02
N MET A 6 -16.97 -23.87 45.16
CA MET A 6 -17.09 -22.41 45.24
C MET A 6 -16.71 -21.75 43.92
N VAL A 7 -17.72 -21.70 43.03
CA VAL A 7 -18.16 -20.52 42.27
C VAL A 7 -17.10 -19.43 42.09
N VAL A 8 -16.57 -19.34 40.87
CA VAL A 8 -16.04 -18.08 40.35
C VAL A 8 -16.94 -17.65 39.19
N LEU A 9 -17.79 -16.69 39.54
CA LEU A 9 -18.66 -15.90 38.70
C LEU A 9 -17.83 -15.20 37.60
N PHE A 10 -17.85 -15.73 36.36
CA PHE A 10 -17.30 -15.01 35.21
C PHE A 10 -18.30 -13.94 34.77
N LEU A 11 -18.16 -12.77 35.39
CA LEU A 11 -18.70 -11.51 34.91
C LEU A 11 -17.86 -11.09 33.68
N GLY A 12 -18.46 -11.13 32.49
CA GLY A 12 -17.76 -10.81 31.25
C GLY A 12 -18.72 -10.41 30.15
N VAL A 13 -19.47 -9.32 30.35
CA VAL A 13 -20.33 -8.73 29.33
C VAL A 13 -19.94 -7.27 29.12
N ALA A 14 -19.77 -6.93 27.83
CA ALA A 14 -19.78 -5.61 27.20
C ALA A 14 -18.56 -4.69 27.39
N CYS A 15 -17.58 -4.82 26.49
CA CYS A 15 -16.88 -3.66 25.95
C CYS A 15 -17.47 -3.31 24.57
N LEU A 16 -18.44 -2.41 24.58
CA LEU A 16 -18.78 -1.58 23.43
C LEU A 16 -17.82 -0.38 23.40
N ALA A 17 -17.62 0.14 22.19
CA ALA A 17 -17.03 1.43 21.83
C ALA A 17 -15.53 1.44 21.49
N GLY A 18 -15.27 1.69 20.20
CA GLY A 18 -14.10 2.44 19.75
C GLY A 18 -13.19 1.71 18.77
N CYS A 19 -13.59 1.55 17.50
CA CYS A 19 -12.61 1.50 16.42
C CYS A 19 -12.01 2.91 16.30
N PRO A 20 -10.73 3.16 16.63
CA PRO A 20 -10.13 4.45 16.33
C PRO A 20 -10.17 4.64 14.81
N LYS A 21 -10.75 5.76 14.38
CA LYS A 21 -10.67 6.21 12.98
C LYS A 21 -9.18 6.33 12.64
N VAL A 22 -8.72 5.51 11.73
CA VAL A 22 -7.37 5.58 11.16
C VAL A 22 -7.42 6.72 10.15
N ASP A 23 -7.06 7.92 10.59
CA ASP A 23 -6.79 9.02 9.68
C ASP A 23 -5.62 8.62 8.76
N PRO A 24 -5.71 8.80 7.43
CA PRO A 24 -4.62 8.50 6.52
C PRO A 24 -3.46 9.47 6.83
N LYS A 25 -2.43 8.95 7.48
CA LYS A 25 -1.20 9.68 7.79
C LYS A 25 -0.56 10.12 6.46
N PRO A 26 -0.29 11.42 6.25
CA PRO A 26 0.33 11.87 5.01
C PRO A 26 1.70 11.20 4.83
N ALA A 27 1.92 10.68 3.62
CA ALA A 27 3.14 10.01 3.20
C ALA A 27 4.37 10.80 3.64
N ALA A 28 5.21 10.18 4.48
CA ALA A 28 6.35 10.82 5.09
C ALA A 28 7.34 11.36 4.03
N ASP A 29 7.70 12.63 4.16
CA ASP A 29 8.75 13.30 3.40
C ASP A 29 10.10 12.62 3.66
N ASN A 30 10.58 11.85 2.68
CA ASN A 30 11.87 11.16 2.73
C ASN A 30 12.89 11.75 1.76
N SER A 31 12.70 13.00 1.31
CA SER A 31 13.55 13.63 0.28
C SER A 31 15.03 13.81 0.68
N GLY A 32 15.41 13.62 1.95
CA GLY A 32 16.78 13.72 2.43
C GLY A 32 17.32 12.55 3.25
N LYS A 33 16.55 11.45 3.45
CA LYS A 33 16.93 10.34 4.33
C LYS A 33 16.74 9.01 3.60
N GLY A 34 17.85 8.35 3.24
CA GLY A 34 17.91 7.16 2.37
C GLY A 34 16.68 6.25 2.42
N ILE A 35 16.08 6.03 1.25
CA ILE A 35 14.88 5.20 1.03
C ILE A 35 15.20 3.71 0.85
N ILE A 36 16.48 3.36 0.72
CA ILE A 36 16.95 1.99 0.53
C ILE A 36 16.61 1.16 1.78
N GLY A 37 15.88 0.07 1.60
CA GLY A 37 15.46 -0.85 2.66
C GLY A 37 14.23 -0.42 3.47
N LYS A 38 13.61 0.73 3.14
CA LYS A 38 12.36 1.15 3.78
C LYS A 38 11.15 0.58 3.08
N THR A 39 10.18 0.13 3.86
CA THR A 39 8.90 -0.40 3.39
C THR A 39 7.72 0.39 3.96
N THR A 40 6.56 0.22 3.32
CA THR A 40 5.29 0.84 3.67
C THR A 40 4.14 -0.14 3.42
N GLN A 41 3.07 0.03 4.20
CA GLN A 41 1.76 -0.59 3.96
C GLN A 41 0.69 0.49 3.69
N ASP A 42 1.11 1.75 3.59
CA ASP A 42 0.24 2.88 3.28
C ASP A 42 -0.06 2.87 1.78
N ILE A 43 -1.26 2.40 1.45
CA ILE A 43 -1.80 2.31 0.10
C ILE A 43 -3.15 3.00 0.15
N GLY A 44 -3.36 4.00 -0.72
CA GLY A 44 -4.62 4.71 -0.81
C GLY A 44 -5.59 4.06 -1.80
N GLU A 45 -6.83 4.53 -1.82
CA GLU A 45 -7.80 4.21 -2.88
C GLU A 45 -7.61 5.17 -4.06
N PHE A 46 -7.43 4.62 -5.26
CA PHE A 46 -7.26 5.42 -6.48
C PHE A 46 -8.59 6.03 -6.93
N ASP A 47 -8.53 7.29 -7.32
CA ASP A 47 -9.68 8.04 -7.82
C ASP A 47 -9.22 8.85 -9.03
N ALA A 48 -9.67 8.43 -10.22
CA ALA A 48 -9.32 9.04 -11.49
C ALA A 48 -9.80 10.51 -11.63
N GLY A 49 -10.75 10.95 -10.80
CA GLY A 49 -11.28 12.31 -10.79
C GLY A 49 -10.43 13.31 -9.98
N LYS A 50 -9.43 12.85 -9.22
CA LYS A 50 -8.58 13.75 -8.41
C LYS A 50 -7.56 14.48 -9.27
N ALA A 51 -7.77 15.79 -9.44
CA ALA A 51 -7.03 16.69 -10.33
C ALA A 51 -5.48 16.77 -10.14
N ASN A 52 -4.92 16.15 -9.08
CA ASN A 52 -3.49 16.23 -8.75
C ASN A 52 -2.75 14.89 -8.85
N GLN A 53 -3.35 13.88 -9.50
CA GLN A 53 -2.77 12.55 -9.60
C GLN A 53 -2.27 12.25 -11.02
N VAL A 54 -0.96 12.06 -11.18
CA VAL A 54 -0.39 11.52 -12.42
C VAL A 54 -0.04 10.05 -12.20
N VAL A 55 -0.69 9.16 -12.93
CA VAL A 55 -0.35 7.73 -12.96
C VAL A 55 1.01 7.59 -13.64
N SER A 56 1.95 6.89 -13.01
CA SER A 56 3.30 6.71 -13.56
C SER A 56 3.32 5.66 -14.68
N ASP A 57 3.74 6.06 -15.88
CA ASP A 57 3.88 5.19 -17.06
C ASP A 57 5.13 4.29 -17.04
N GLN A 58 5.90 4.26 -15.94
CA GLN A 58 7.11 3.44 -15.74
C GLN A 58 8.22 3.61 -16.81
N LYS A 59 8.14 4.64 -17.65
CA LYS A 59 9.04 4.84 -18.79
C LYS A 59 10.41 5.36 -18.33
N ILE A 60 11.48 4.63 -18.66
CA ILE A 60 12.86 5.05 -18.41
C ILE A 60 13.25 6.11 -19.44
N ASN A 61 13.42 7.35 -19.00
CA ASN A 61 14.11 8.39 -19.78
C ASN A 61 15.56 8.43 -19.30
N ALA A 62 16.43 7.67 -19.97
CA ALA A 62 17.86 7.68 -19.68
C ALA A 62 18.51 8.84 -20.43
N SER A 63 18.47 10.04 -19.87
CA SER A 63 19.15 11.22 -20.41
C SER A 63 20.61 11.35 -19.93
N ASP A 64 21.06 10.58 -18.93
CA ASP A 64 22.44 10.63 -18.44
C ASP A 64 23.02 9.23 -18.06
N PRO A 65 24.17 8.80 -18.62
CA PRO A 65 24.77 7.50 -18.33
C PRO A 65 25.26 7.35 -16.88
N VAL A 66 25.45 8.46 -16.17
CA VAL A 66 25.83 8.47 -14.74
C VAL A 66 24.62 8.16 -13.84
N THR A 67 23.43 8.63 -14.19
CA THR A 67 22.19 8.44 -13.42
C THR A 67 21.37 7.23 -13.90
N ALA A 68 21.77 6.60 -15.01
CA ALA A 68 21.08 5.46 -15.60
C ALA A 68 20.77 4.31 -14.61
N PRO A 69 21.69 3.84 -13.74
CA PRO A 69 21.37 2.81 -12.76
C PRO A 69 20.31 3.25 -11.74
N LEU A 70 20.32 4.53 -11.36
CA LEU A 70 19.34 5.10 -10.42
C LEU A 70 17.96 5.26 -11.09
N SER A 71 17.94 5.61 -12.38
CA SER A 71 16.72 5.75 -13.18
C SER A 71 15.98 4.42 -13.37
N ALA A 72 16.69 3.29 -13.40
CA ALA A 72 16.12 1.96 -13.55
C ALA A 72 15.63 1.34 -12.23
N TYR A 73 16.10 1.84 -11.08
CA TYR A 73 15.72 1.31 -9.77
C TYR A 73 14.21 1.46 -9.52
N GLY A 74 13.66 2.66 -9.74
CA GLY A 74 12.22 2.92 -9.57
C GLY A 74 11.35 1.89 -10.31
N PRO A 75 11.40 1.81 -11.65
CA PRO A 75 10.60 0.87 -12.43
C PRO A 75 10.74 -0.59 -11.99
N MET A 76 11.94 -1.01 -11.57
CA MET A 76 12.15 -2.37 -11.07
C MET A 76 11.39 -2.63 -9.77
N VAL A 77 11.55 -1.79 -8.74
CA VAL A 77 10.82 -1.99 -7.47
C VAL A 77 9.31 -1.87 -7.67
N GLU A 78 8.87 -0.96 -8.53
CA GLU A 78 7.47 -0.83 -8.89
C GLU A 78 6.92 -2.09 -9.57
N SER A 79 7.66 -2.68 -10.51
CA SER A 79 7.26 -3.91 -11.20
C SER A 79 7.17 -5.10 -10.24
N ILE A 80 8.14 -5.23 -9.32
CA ILE A 80 8.14 -6.30 -8.31
C ILE A 80 6.94 -6.15 -7.37
N ALA A 81 6.68 -4.91 -6.90
CA ALA A 81 5.52 -4.60 -6.06
C ALA A 81 4.20 -4.97 -6.75
N LYS A 82 4.00 -4.51 -7.99
CA LYS A 82 2.81 -4.82 -8.79
C LYS A 82 2.63 -6.32 -9.00
N THR A 83 3.68 -7.04 -9.36
CA THR A 83 3.62 -8.49 -9.62
C THR A 83 3.16 -9.26 -8.38
N ARG A 84 3.71 -8.92 -7.20
CA ARG A 84 3.28 -9.54 -5.95
C ARG A 84 1.81 -9.29 -5.69
N ILE A 85 1.35 -8.04 -5.84
CA ILE A 85 -0.06 -7.70 -5.61
C ILE A 85 -0.99 -8.41 -6.60
N VAL A 86 -0.65 -8.49 -7.88
CA VAL A 86 -1.44 -9.20 -8.89
C VAL A 86 -1.62 -10.67 -8.51
N SER A 87 -0.56 -11.34 -8.04
CA SER A 87 -0.65 -12.73 -7.57
C SER A 87 -1.61 -12.89 -6.40
N GLU A 88 -1.59 -11.96 -5.45
CA GLU A 88 -2.39 -12.02 -4.22
C GLU A 88 -3.87 -11.69 -4.48
N ILE A 89 -4.15 -10.73 -5.38
CA ILE A 89 -5.50 -10.46 -5.88
C ILE A 89 -6.04 -11.68 -6.62
N GLY A 90 -5.20 -12.34 -7.43
CA GLY A 90 -5.56 -13.57 -8.11
C GLY A 90 -5.92 -14.69 -7.13
N ALA A 91 -5.14 -14.86 -6.07
CA ALA A 91 -5.41 -15.83 -5.01
C ALA A 91 -6.72 -15.51 -4.27
N PHE A 92 -6.95 -14.24 -3.93
CA PHE A 92 -8.21 -13.80 -3.33
C PHE A 92 -9.41 -14.12 -4.22
N ASN A 93 -9.33 -13.76 -5.50
CA ASN A 93 -10.39 -14.03 -6.47
C ASN A 93 -10.65 -15.54 -6.62
N ALA A 94 -9.60 -16.35 -6.68
CA ALA A 94 -9.74 -17.80 -6.75
C ALA A 94 -10.45 -18.42 -5.53
N ILE A 95 -10.30 -17.82 -4.35
CA ILE A 95 -10.92 -18.29 -3.10
C ILE A 95 -12.35 -17.75 -2.95
N GLU A 96 -12.56 -16.46 -3.20
CA GLU A 96 -13.81 -15.74 -2.90
C GLU A 96 -14.75 -15.64 -4.13
N GLY A 97 -14.26 -15.98 -5.32
CA GLY A 97 -15.01 -15.92 -6.58
C GLY A 97 -15.27 -14.50 -7.10
N ARG A 98 -14.61 -13.48 -6.53
CA ARG A 98 -14.77 -12.06 -6.88
C ARG A 98 -13.50 -11.27 -6.56
N TYR A 99 -13.37 -10.10 -7.17
CA TYR A 99 -12.29 -9.17 -6.83
C TYR A 99 -12.56 -8.42 -5.51
N PRO A 100 -11.50 -7.99 -4.80
CA PRO A 100 -11.63 -7.34 -3.49
C PRO A 100 -12.05 -5.87 -3.63
N THR A 101 -12.86 -5.39 -2.67
CA THR A 101 -13.04 -3.94 -2.43
C THR A 101 -11.76 -3.34 -1.87
N TYR A 102 -11.68 -2.01 -1.77
CA TYR A 102 -10.52 -1.36 -1.17
C TYR A 102 -10.26 -1.80 0.29
N GLU A 103 -11.30 -1.91 1.11
CA GLU A 103 -11.18 -2.36 2.50
C GLU A 103 -10.69 -3.80 2.59
N GLU A 104 -11.24 -4.68 1.73
CA GLU A 104 -10.82 -6.08 1.69
C GLU A 104 -9.41 -6.24 1.15
N PHE A 105 -9.03 -5.43 0.17
CA PHE A 105 -7.65 -5.38 -0.32
C PHE A 105 -6.69 -5.03 0.83
N MET A 106 -7.01 -4.02 1.62
CA MET A 106 -6.17 -3.62 2.75
C MET A 106 -6.13 -4.68 3.86
N GLU A 107 -7.28 -5.20 4.29
CA GLU A 107 -7.35 -6.12 5.42
C GLU A 107 -6.93 -7.56 5.05
N LYS A 108 -7.48 -8.10 3.96
CA LYS A 108 -7.34 -9.53 3.59
C LYS A 108 -6.17 -9.81 2.66
N ILE A 109 -5.62 -8.81 1.98
CA ILE A 109 -4.44 -8.99 1.11
C ILE A 109 -3.21 -8.34 1.75
N ILE A 110 -3.24 -7.04 2.02
CA ILE A 110 -2.05 -6.34 2.50
C ILE A 110 -1.68 -6.74 3.94
N LYS A 111 -2.63 -6.60 4.88
CA LYS A 111 -2.38 -6.87 6.29
C LYS A 111 -2.30 -8.38 6.58
N ALA A 112 -3.25 -9.17 6.10
CA ALA A 112 -3.27 -10.61 6.36
C ALA A 112 -2.03 -11.34 5.83
N ASN A 113 -1.51 -10.95 4.65
CA ASN A 113 -0.30 -11.55 4.08
C ASN A 113 0.98 -10.79 4.44
N ASN A 114 0.90 -9.84 5.37
CA ASN A 114 2.00 -8.98 5.84
C ASN A 114 2.84 -8.41 4.67
N ILE A 115 2.15 -7.96 3.62
CA ILE A 115 2.78 -7.42 2.42
C ILE A 115 3.34 -6.06 2.78
N GLN A 116 4.63 -5.89 2.54
CA GLN A 116 5.35 -4.64 2.79
C GLN A 116 5.92 -4.16 1.45
N LEU A 117 5.42 -3.03 0.97
CA LEU A 117 5.83 -2.46 -0.31
C LEU A 117 7.03 -1.53 -0.10
N PRO A 118 7.99 -1.49 -1.02
CA PRO A 118 9.14 -0.58 -0.91
C PRO A 118 8.66 0.87 -1.02
N VAL A 119 9.21 1.77 -0.19
CA VAL A 119 8.94 3.21 -0.30
C VAL A 119 9.44 3.71 -1.65
N LEU A 120 8.57 4.39 -2.39
CA LEU A 120 8.88 4.89 -3.72
C LEU A 120 9.74 6.16 -3.68
N PRO A 121 10.68 6.32 -4.62
CA PRO A 121 11.39 7.58 -4.80
C PRO A 121 10.45 8.69 -5.29
N TYR A 122 10.92 9.94 -5.24
CA TYR A 122 10.20 11.11 -5.79
C TYR A 122 8.77 11.33 -5.25
N LYS A 123 8.53 10.98 -3.98
CA LYS A 123 7.22 11.10 -3.30
C LYS A 123 6.09 10.33 -4.00
N GLY A 124 6.40 9.23 -4.69
CA GLY A 124 5.40 8.33 -5.23
C GLY A 124 4.56 7.69 -4.12
N ARG A 125 3.27 7.49 -4.40
CA ARG A 125 2.33 6.79 -3.51
C ARG A 125 1.69 5.62 -4.25
N TYR A 126 1.51 4.51 -3.56
CA TYR A 126 0.73 3.39 -4.06
C TYR A 126 -0.75 3.67 -3.88
N MET A 127 -1.54 3.36 -4.90
CA MET A 127 -2.99 3.45 -4.82
C MET A 127 -3.59 2.20 -5.46
N TYR A 128 -4.67 1.68 -4.88
CA TYR A 128 -5.41 0.55 -5.42
C TYR A 128 -6.56 1.08 -6.28
N ASP A 129 -6.58 0.71 -7.56
CA ASP A 129 -7.67 0.97 -8.47
C ASP A 129 -8.70 -0.15 -8.34
N VAL A 130 -9.84 0.17 -7.72
CA VAL A 130 -10.93 -0.79 -7.49
C VAL A 130 -11.62 -1.17 -8.79
N GLU A 131 -11.68 -0.29 -9.79
CA GLU A 131 -12.35 -0.57 -11.06
C GLU A 131 -11.53 -1.51 -11.94
N LYS A 132 -10.20 -1.36 -11.91
CA LYS A 132 -9.26 -2.18 -12.68
C LYS A 132 -8.65 -3.34 -11.90
N HIS A 133 -8.86 -3.37 -10.59
CA HIS A 133 -8.30 -4.35 -9.66
C HIS A 133 -6.77 -4.42 -9.71
N GLU A 134 -6.10 -3.26 -9.78
CA GLU A 134 -4.65 -3.18 -9.92
C GLU A 134 -4.01 -2.14 -8.99
N LEU A 135 -2.71 -2.33 -8.73
CA LEU A 135 -1.90 -1.37 -7.99
C LEU A 135 -1.35 -0.32 -8.95
N VAL A 136 -1.80 0.92 -8.81
CA VAL A 136 -1.29 2.08 -9.54
C VAL A 136 -0.36 2.90 -8.67
N ILE A 137 0.49 3.69 -9.32
CA ILE A 137 1.43 4.56 -8.66
C ILE A 137 1.14 5.97 -9.10
N VAL A 138 0.90 6.82 -8.12
CA VAL A 138 0.56 8.22 -8.34
C VAL A 138 1.70 9.09 -7.84
N ARG A 139 2.04 10.09 -8.66
CA ARG A 139 3.00 11.13 -8.32
C ARG A 139 2.33 12.50 -8.44
N ASP A 140 2.70 13.42 -7.55
CA ASP A 140 2.25 14.80 -7.63
C ASP A 140 2.86 15.47 -8.88
N ILE A 141 2.05 16.29 -9.56
CA ILE A 141 2.34 16.94 -10.85
C ILE A 141 3.66 17.71 -10.86
N GLU A 142 3.95 18.45 -9.78
CA GLU A 142 5.19 19.23 -9.63
C GLU A 142 6.45 18.35 -9.58
N HIS A 143 6.31 17.11 -9.09
CA HIS A 143 7.41 16.15 -9.01
C HIS A 143 7.49 15.25 -10.26
N ALA A 144 6.36 15.01 -10.92
CA ALA A 144 6.33 14.37 -12.24
C ALA A 144 7.06 15.24 -13.30
N ALA A 145 6.95 16.57 -13.22
CA ALA A 145 7.67 17.49 -14.09
C ALA A 145 9.19 17.44 -13.87
N LYS A 146 9.66 17.39 -12.62
CA LYS A 146 11.09 17.26 -12.28
C LYS A 146 11.74 15.93 -12.64
N SER A 147 10.97 14.89 -12.97
CA SER A 147 11.50 13.65 -13.55
C SER A 147 11.67 13.71 -15.07
N LYS A 148 11.25 14.80 -15.72
CA LYS A 148 11.30 15.01 -17.17
C LYS A 148 12.36 16.04 -17.62
N GLU A 149 12.93 16.80 -16.69
CA GLU A 149 14.14 17.64 -16.89
C GLU A 149 15.39 16.86 -16.47
#